data_AF-A0A3E2TJT2-F1
#
_entry.id   AF-A0A3E2TJT2-F1
#
_cell.length_a   1.000
_cell.length_b   1.000
_cell.length_c   1.000
_cell.angle_alpha   90.00
_cell.angle_beta   90.00
_cell.angle_gamma   90.00
#
_symmetry.space_group_name_H-M   'P 1'
#
loop_
_entity.id
_entity.type
_entity.pdbx_description
1 polymer ?
#
loop_
_entity_poly.entity_id
_entity_poly.type
_entity_poly.pdbx_seq_one_letter_code
_entity_poly.pdbx_strand_id
1 'polypeptide(L)'
;MINQQKIITYLKEKYNPLTIALYGSYADGTYNQNSDFDCLIIVKYKDYSHDDHLIDNVRLDCFIYTEDEIKTKSIEEFITIYKANIIYDTGIGKQLKSEVEKYVDSFTYKDKEFLVSWIKKTLWRIGSVDDDSNFRAITFLSESLEDYCLLRDIFYFGSKKSIKYLKKEDKIGYNLFYKAISTRTNDSIIDWGEHIIQYK
;
A
#
# COMPACT_ATOMS: atom_id res chain seq x y z
N MET A 1 6.42 9.42 -22.18
CA MET A 1 7.87 9.72 -22.21
C MET A 1 8.18 11.21 -22.14
N ILE A 2 7.53 12.08 -22.93
CA ILE A 2 7.78 13.54 -22.90
C ILE A 2 7.41 14.19 -21.55
N ASN A 3 6.25 13.84 -20.98
CA ASN A 3 5.74 14.49 -19.76
C ASN A 3 6.61 14.16 -18.53
N GLN A 4 7.06 12.90 -18.39
CA GLN A 4 7.90 12.47 -17.27
C GLN A 4 9.24 13.20 -17.23
N GLN A 5 9.89 13.42 -18.38
CA GLN A 5 11.16 14.15 -18.41
C GLN A 5 10.97 15.62 -17.98
N LYS A 6 9.89 16.27 -18.42
CA LYS A 6 9.56 17.64 -17.98
C LYS A 6 9.31 17.71 -16.47
N ILE A 7 8.58 16.75 -15.92
CA ILE A 7 8.32 16.66 -14.48
C ILE A 7 9.64 16.47 -13.73
N ILE A 8 10.50 15.53 -14.15
CA ILE A 8 11.80 15.31 -13.49
C ILE A 8 12.67 16.56 -13.55
N THR A 9 12.69 17.27 -14.69
CA THR A 9 13.42 18.55 -14.82
C THR A 9 12.87 19.58 -13.84
N TYR A 10 11.55 19.76 -13.78
CA TYR A 10 10.89 20.65 -12.83
C TYR A 10 11.26 20.32 -11.38
N LEU A 11 11.18 19.04 -10.99
CA LEU A 11 11.51 18.59 -9.64
C LEU A 11 13.00 18.87 -9.31
N LYS A 12 13.90 18.68 -10.26
CA LYS A 12 15.33 18.97 -10.07
C LYS A 12 15.59 20.47 -9.87
N GLU A 13 14.98 21.31 -10.70
CA GLU A 13 15.14 22.77 -10.66
C GLU A 13 14.54 23.36 -9.38
N LYS A 14 13.35 22.90 -8.98
CA LYS A 14 12.63 23.42 -7.82
C LYS A 14 13.23 22.97 -6.49
N TYR A 15 13.66 21.71 -6.39
CA TYR A 15 14.00 21.11 -5.09
C TYR A 15 15.48 20.83 -4.86
N ASN A 16 16.32 20.91 -5.90
CA ASN A 16 17.73 20.50 -5.83
C ASN A 16 17.91 19.17 -5.04
N PRO A 17 17.26 18.10 -5.50
CA PRO A 17 17.07 16.90 -4.69
C PRO A 17 18.37 16.13 -4.46
N LEU A 18 18.41 15.40 -3.35
CA LEU A 18 19.36 14.31 -3.09
C LEU A 18 18.85 13.01 -3.71
N THR A 19 17.54 12.78 -3.69
CA THR A 19 16.90 11.59 -4.27
C THR A 19 15.57 11.96 -4.91
N ILE A 20 15.26 11.33 -6.05
CA ILE A 20 13.90 11.23 -6.59
C ILE A 20 13.58 9.75 -6.75
N ALA A 21 12.63 9.24 -5.96
CA ALA A 21 12.12 7.88 -6.02
C ALA A 21 10.68 7.90 -6.55
N LEU A 22 10.49 7.38 -7.77
CA LEU A 22 9.19 7.30 -8.43
C LEU A 22 8.51 6.00 -8.03
N TYR A 23 7.27 6.06 -7.56
CA TYR A 23 6.45 4.88 -7.26
C TYR A 23 5.11 4.95 -8.00
N GLY A 24 4.17 4.10 -7.58
CA GLY A 24 2.84 4.08 -8.17
C GLY A 24 2.83 3.66 -9.64
N SER A 25 1.87 4.21 -10.38
CA SER A 25 1.53 3.73 -11.72
C SER A 25 2.55 4.10 -12.80
N TYR A 26 3.27 5.21 -12.61
CA TYR A 26 4.37 5.61 -13.49
C TYR A 26 5.60 4.72 -13.30
N ALA A 27 5.84 4.21 -12.08
CA ALA A 27 6.95 3.30 -11.80
C ALA A 27 6.73 1.91 -12.39
N ASP A 28 5.51 1.37 -12.29
CA ASP A 28 5.19 0.02 -12.76
C ASP A 28 4.61 -0.05 -14.20
N GLY A 29 4.54 1.10 -14.88
CA GLY A 29 4.10 1.20 -16.28
C GLY A 29 2.60 1.04 -16.49
N THR A 30 1.79 1.11 -15.44
CA THR A 30 0.32 0.96 -15.50
C THR A 30 -0.44 2.28 -15.51
N TYR A 31 0.25 3.42 -15.64
CA TYR A 31 -0.35 4.75 -15.65
C TYR A 31 -1.32 4.95 -16.83
N ASN A 32 -2.33 5.78 -16.60
CA ASN A 32 -3.30 6.23 -17.59
C ASN A 32 -3.55 7.74 -17.45
N GLN A 33 -4.52 8.28 -18.19
CA GLN A 33 -4.82 9.72 -18.19
C GLN A 33 -5.27 10.29 -16.84
N ASN A 34 -5.70 9.44 -15.90
CA ASN A 34 -6.11 9.83 -14.54
C ASN A 34 -5.03 9.50 -13.51
N SER A 35 -3.81 9.17 -13.93
CA SER A 35 -2.73 8.81 -13.03
C SER A 35 -1.93 10.04 -12.61
N ASP A 36 -1.71 10.13 -11.30
CA ASP A 36 -0.79 11.10 -10.72
C ASP A 36 0.65 10.62 -10.88
N PHE A 37 1.59 11.56 -10.83
CA PHE A 37 3.02 11.30 -10.78
C PHE A 37 3.44 11.15 -9.32
N ASP A 38 3.38 9.91 -8.82
CA ASP A 38 3.66 9.59 -7.42
C ASP A 38 5.17 9.54 -7.15
N CYS A 39 5.69 10.40 -6.27
CA CYS A 39 7.12 10.42 -5.98
C CYS A 39 7.47 10.71 -4.53
N LEU A 40 8.66 10.28 -4.12
CA LEU A 40 9.31 10.65 -2.87
C LEU A 40 10.58 11.40 -3.23
N ILE A 41 10.75 12.58 -2.66
CA ILE A 41 11.90 13.45 -2.88
C ILE A 41 12.63 13.61 -1.55
N ILE A 42 13.94 13.37 -1.56
CA ILE A 42 14.80 13.66 -0.41
C ILE A 42 15.59 14.92 -0.74
N VAL A 43 15.58 15.90 0.16
CA VAL A 43 16.28 17.20 0.01
C VAL A 43 17.11 17.50 1.26
N LYS A 44 18.01 18.49 1.18
CA LYS A 44 18.69 19.00 2.38
C LYS A 44 17.78 19.88 3.24
N TYR A 45 17.03 20.76 2.58
CA TYR A 45 16.13 21.72 3.20
C TYR A 45 14.83 21.72 2.40
N LYS A 46 13.70 21.88 3.08
CA LYS A 46 12.39 21.96 2.45
C LYS A 46 11.59 23.14 3.00
N ASP A 47 10.86 23.80 2.10
CA ASP A 47 9.82 24.76 2.45
C ASP A 47 8.42 24.11 2.42
N TYR A 48 8.30 22.96 1.74
CA TYR A 48 7.05 22.24 1.54
C TYR A 48 7.27 20.75 1.78
N SER A 49 6.28 20.09 2.36
CA SER A 49 6.29 18.63 2.58
C SER A 49 5.62 17.83 1.46
N HIS A 50 4.90 18.51 0.57
CA HIS A 50 4.14 17.90 -0.52
C HIS A 50 4.08 18.83 -1.73
N ASP A 51 4.11 18.24 -2.93
CA ASP A 51 3.91 18.93 -4.20
C ASP A 51 2.79 18.25 -4.99
N ASP A 52 1.70 18.99 -5.20
CA ASP A 52 0.51 18.61 -5.94
C ASP A 52 0.32 19.42 -7.23
N HIS A 53 1.37 20.04 -7.78
CA HIS A 53 1.22 20.90 -8.96
C HIS A 53 0.77 20.11 -10.19
N LEU A 54 0.12 20.81 -11.13
CA LEU A 54 -0.25 20.25 -12.44
C LEU A 54 0.82 20.63 -13.47
N ILE A 55 1.56 19.65 -13.98
CA ILE A 55 2.61 19.84 -14.97
C ILE A 55 2.27 19.02 -16.22
N ASP A 56 2.07 19.68 -17.36
CA ASP A 56 1.76 19.02 -18.64
C ASP A 56 0.55 18.07 -18.54
N ASN A 57 -0.52 18.54 -17.87
CA ASN A 57 -1.75 17.80 -17.55
C ASN A 57 -1.56 16.57 -16.66
N VAL A 58 -0.41 16.44 -15.99
CA VAL A 58 -0.17 15.39 -14.99
C VAL A 58 -0.08 16.04 -13.62
N ARG A 59 -0.92 15.57 -12.69
CA ARG A 59 -0.92 16.01 -11.30
C ARG A 59 0.25 15.33 -10.58
N LEU A 60 1.00 16.06 -9.78
CA LEU A 60 2.02 15.48 -8.92
C LEU A 60 1.36 14.94 -7.63
N ASP A 61 1.92 13.85 -7.10
CA ASP A 61 1.69 13.41 -5.71
C ASP A 61 3.06 13.12 -5.11
N CYS A 62 3.81 14.19 -4.84
CA CYS A 62 5.22 14.10 -4.46
C CYS A 62 5.42 14.49 -2.99
N PHE A 63 5.79 13.52 -2.16
CA PHE A 63 6.14 13.73 -0.75
C PHE A 63 7.61 14.12 -0.62
N ILE A 64 7.89 15.16 0.18
CA ILE A 64 9.22 15.75 0.31
C ILE A 64 9.72 15.58 1.75
N TYR A 65 10.87 14.94 1.87
CA TYR A 65 11.52 14.67 3.15
C TYR A 65 12.91 15.30 3.19
N THR A 66 13.30 15.82 4.35
CA THR A 66 14.70 16.19 4.59
C THR A 66 15.52 14.96 4.95
N GLU A 67 16.83 15.05 4.79
CA GLU A 67 17.76 14.02 5.28
C GLU A 67 17.57 13.73 6.79
N ASP A 68 17.29 14.74 7.60
CA ASP A 68 17.05 14.58 9.03
C ASP A 68 15.75 13.83 9.33
N GLU A 69 14.70 14.06 8.52
CA GLU A 69 13.45 13.29 8.62
C GLU A 69 13.67 11.82 8.27
N ILE A 70 14.49 11.51 7.27
CA ILE A 70 14.83 10.12 6.95
C ILE A 70 15.47 9.40 8.15
N LYS A 71 16.30 10.11 8.93
CA LYS A 71 17.01 9.55 10.09
C LYS A 71 16.13 9.42 11.34
N THR A 72 15.08 10.24 11.45
CA THR A 72 14.29 10.38 12.69
C THR A 72 12.92 9.74 12.61
N LYS A 73 12.35 9.57 11.41
CA LYS A 73 11.08 8.91 11.19
C LYS A 73 11.21 7.40 11.21
N SER A 74 10.09 6.73 11.44
CA SER A 74 10.04 5.26 11.42
C SER A 74 10.12 4.75 9.97
N ILE A 75 10.67 3.54 9.79
CA ILE A 75 10.87 2.95 8.46
C ILE A 75 9.55 2.71 7.72
N GLU A 76 8.46 2.53 8.47
CA GLU A 76 7.09 2.36 7.98
C GLU A 76 6.59 3.57 7.20
N GLU A 77 7.06 4.78 7.51
CA GLU A 77 6.68 5.99 6.76
C GLU A 77 7.22 5.97 5.32
N PHE A 78 8.19 5.09 5.02
CA PHE A 78 8.89 5.04 3.75
C PHE A 78 8.58 3.78 2.92
N ILE A 79 7.57 3.00 3.29
CA ILE A 79 7.20 1.74 2.61
C ILE A 79 6.99 1.90 1.10
N THR A 80 6.56 3.07 0.63
CA THR A 80 6.39 3.35 -0.80
C THR A 80 7.69 3.17 -1.61
N ILE A 81 8.85 3.35 -0.98
CA ILE A 81 10.16 3.20 -1.64
C ILE A 81 10.47 1.73 -1.99
N TYR A 82 9.83 0.74 -1.34
CA TYR A 82 10.07 -0.68 -1.57
C TYR A 82 9.96 -1.05 -3.06
N LYS A 83 8.95 -0.50 -3.75
CA LYS A 83 8.74 -0.72 -5.20
C LYS A 83 9.10 0.50 -6.06
N ALA A 84 9.76 1.49 -5.48
CA ALA A 84 10.09 2.69 -6.22
C ALA A 84 11.27 2.44 -7.18
N ASN A 85 11.18 3.10 -8.33
CA ASN A 85 12.28 3.30 -9.25
C ASN A 85 13.04 4.55 -8.80
N ILE A 86 14.30 4.37 -8.40
CA ILE A 86 15.17 5.50 -8.06
C ILE A 86 15.65 6.14 -9.36
N ILE A 87 15.11 7.32 -9.68
CA ILE A 87 15.36 8.05 -10.92
C ILE A 87 16.61 8.93 -10.81
N TYR A 88 16.86 9.46 -9.62
CA TYR A 88 18.03 10.25 -9.29
C TYR A 88 18.41 9.98 -7.84
N ASP A 89 19.71 9.88 -7.56
CA ASP A 89 20.18 9.63 -6.20
C ASP A 89 21.64 10.03 -5.99
N THR A 90 21.93 10.64 -4.84
CA THR A 90 23.28 10.87 -4.33
C THR A 90 23.75 9.76 -3.38
N GLY A 91 22.88 8.81 -3.04
CA GLY A 91 23.18 7.58 -2.29
C GLY A 91 22.17 7.29 -1.16
N ILE A 92 21.56 8.34 -0.60
CA ILE A 92 20.62 8.22 0.52
C ILE A 92 19.35 7.45 0.15
N GLY A 93 18.86 7.61 -1.08
CA GLY A 93 17.68 6.90 -1.58
C GLY A 93 17.88 5.39 -1.66
N LYS A 94 19.03 4.95 -2.19
CA LYS A 94 19.39 3.53 -2.25
C LYS A 94 19.57 2.94 -0.86
N GLN A 95 20.18 3.68 0.07
CA GLN A 95 20.32 3.22 1.45
C GLN A 95 18.94 3.03 2.10
N LEU A 96 18.08 4.05 2.05
CA LEU A 96 16.72 3.99 2.60
C LEU A 96 15.94 2.82 1.99
N LYS A 97 16.04 2.63 0.67
CA LYS A 97 15.37 1.50 0.00
C LYS A 97 15.85 0.15 0.52
N SER A 98 17.15 -0.03 0.74
CA SER A 98 17.69 -1.27 1.31
C SER A 98 17.19 -1.52 2.74
N GLU A 99 17.04 -0.48 3.55
CA GLU A 99 16.48 -0.59 4.90
C GLU A 99 15.00 -0.98 4.88
N VAL A 100 14.21 -0.38 3.96
CA VAL A 100 12.80 -0.73 3.75
C VAL A 100 12.66 -2.16 3.23
N GLU A 101 13.50 -2.58 2.28
CA GLU A 101 13.52 -3.96 1.76
C GLU A 101 13.78 -4.96 2.90
N LYS A 102 14.79 -4.72 3.75
CA LYS A 102 15.05 -5.57 4.92
C LYS A 102 13.87 -5.62 5.88
N TYR A 103 13.24 -4.48 6.15
CA TYR A 103 12.08 -4.41 7.02
C TYR A 103 10.93 -5.27 6.48
N VAL A 104 10.56 -5.08 5.22
CA VAL A 104 9.49 -5.84 4.54
C VAL A 104 9.83 -7.33 4.48
N ASP A 105 11.05 -7.69 4.09
CA ASP A 105 11.45 -9.09 3.90
C ASP A 105 11.56 -9.83 5.24
N SER A 106 11.74 -9.10 6.35
CA SER A 106 11.72 -9.63 7.72
C SER A 106 10.33 -9.71 8.35
N PHE A 107 9.28 -9.31 7.62
CA PHE A 107 7.94 -9.22 8.16
C PHE A 107 7.43 -10.58 8.65
N THR A 108 6.92 -10.60 9.87
CA THR A 108 6.26 -11.76 10.47
C THR A 108 5.27 -11.26 11.50
N TYR A 109 4.04 -11.77 11.46
CA TYR A 109 3.02 -11.41 12.43
C TYR A 109 3.05 -12.36 13.63
N LYS A 110 3.20 -11.82 14.84
CA LYS A 110 3.43 -12.61 16.05
C LYS A 110 2.15 -13.18 16.66
N ASP A 111 1.02 -12.48 16.54
CA ASP A 111 -0.21 -12.78 17.30
C ASP A 111 -1.29 -13.49 16.47
N LYS A 112 -0.88 -14.44 15.60
CA LYS A 112 -1.80 -15.13 14.67
C LYS A 112 -2.95 -15.84 15.37
N GLU A 113 -2.71 -16.45 16.52
CA GLU A 113 -3.76 -17.14 17.29
C GLU A 113 -4.83 -16.17 17.80
N PHE A 114 -4.41 -15.00 18.28
CA PHE A 114 -5.32 -13.95 18.70
C PHE A 114 -6.15 -13.44 17.52
N LEU A 115 -5.49 -13.17 16.39
CA LEU A 115 -6.16 -12.70 15.18
C LEU A 115 -7.22 -13.71 14.70
N VAL A 116 -6.90 -15.00 14.67
CA VAL A 116 -7.87 -16.06 14.32
C VAL A 116 -9.06 -16.08 15.29
N SER A 117 -8.79 -15.96 16.60
CA SER A 117 -9.84 -15.93 17.63
C SER A 117 -10.75 -14.72 17.44
N TRP A 118 -10.18 -13.55 17.16
CA TRP A 118 -10.91 -12.33 16.88
C TRP A 118 -11.77 -12.46 15.62
N ILE A 119 -11.22 -12.97 14.50
CA ILE A 119 -11.96 -13.18 13.25
C ILE A 119 -13.16 -14.11 13.51
N LYS A 120 -12.96 -15.27 14.15
CA LYS A 120 -14.06 -16.20 14.47
C LYS A 120 -15.19 -15.54 15.26
N LYS A 121 -14.83 -14.70 16.24
CA LYS A 121 -15.81 -13.94 17.04
C LYS A 121 -16.56 -12.91 16.18
N THR A 122 -15.87 -12.26 15.26
CA THR A 122 -16.47 -11.30 14.32
C THR A 122 -17.43 -12.01 13.36
N LEU A 123 -17.04 -13.16 12.78
CA LEU A 123 -17.92 -13.96 11.91
C LEU A 123 -19.19 -14.43 12.63
N TRP A 124 -19.07 -14.88 13.88
CA TRP A 124 -20.24 -15.26 14.69
C TRP A 124 -21.22 -14.09 14.88
N ARG A 125 -20.72 -12.86 15.06
CA ARG A 125 -21.56 -11.65 15.21
C ARG A 125 -22.21 -11.21 13.90
N ILE A 126 -21.53 -11.41 12.77
CA ILE A 126 -22.06 -11.16 11.42
C ILE A 126 -23.21 -12.14 11.07
N GLY A 127 -23.27 -13.29 11.74
CA GLY A 127 -24.36 -14.26 11.58
C GLY A 127 -25.71 -13.80 12.15
N SER A 128 -25.74 -12.77 13.00
CA SER A 128 -27.00 -12.13 13.43
C SER A 128 -27.60 -11.33 12.25
N VAL A 129 -28.92 -11.15 12.19
CA VAL A 129 -29.57 -10.49 11.02
C VAL A 129 -30.03 -9.06 11.33
N ASP A 130 -29.33 -8.39 12.25
CA ASP A 130 -29.65 -7.02 12.68
C ASP A 130 -28.71 -5.95 12.06
N ASP A 131 -29.00 -4.69 12.31
CA ASP A 131 -28.24 -3.56 11.76
C ASP A 131 -26.77 -3.52 12.24
N ASP A 132 -26.52 -3.91 13.49
CA ASP A 132 -25.15 -4.00 14.04
C ASP A 132 -24.34 -5.07 13.31
N SER A 133 -24.96 -6.22 13.03
CA SER A 133 -24.36 -7.29 12.24
C SER A 133 -24.00 -6.84 10.82
N ASN A 134 -24.94 -6.18 10.11
CA ASN A 134 -24.68 -5.67 8.78
C ASN A 134 -23.53 -4.64 8.76
N PHE A 135 -23.50 -3.75 9.77
CA PHE A 135 -22.40 -2.80 9.93
C PHE A 135 -21.07 -3.51 10.18
N ARG A 136 -21.04 -4.49 11.08
CA ARG A 136 -19.85 -5.33 11.35
C ARG A 136 -19.35 -6.04 10.11
N ALA A 137 -20.24 -6.56 9.27
CA ALA A 137 -19.87 -7.24 8.04
C ALA A 137 -19.10 -6.31 7.09
N ILE A 138 -19.58 -5.07 6.94
CA ILE A 138 -18.93 -4.05 6.11
C ILE A 138 -17.57 -3.65 6.71
N THR A 139 -17.52 -3.41 8.02
CA THR A 139 -16.27 -3.07 8.72
C THR A 139 -15.23 -4.18 8.55
N PHE A 140 -15.61 -5.43 8.84
CA PHE A 140 -14.73 -6.58 8.66
C PHE A 140 -14.26 -6.70 7.20
N LEU A 141 -15.15 -6.55 6.22
CA LEU A 141 -14.78 -6.63 4.81
C LEU A 141 -13.71 -5.59 4.43
N SER A 142 -13.81 -4.36 4.97
CA SER A 142 -12.85 -3.28 4.69
C SER A 142 -11.43 -3.54 5.20
N GLU A 143 -11.29 -4.25 6.31
CA GLU A 143 -10.00 -4.55 6.96
C GLU A 143 -9.46 -5.95 6.60
N SER A 144 -10.33 -6.86 6.17
CA SER A 144 -10.03 -8.29 5.99
C SER A 144 -8.89 -8.65 5.02
N LEU A 145 -8.52 -7.77 4.08
CA LEU A 145 -7.35 -8.00 3.22
C LEU A 145 -6.03 -7.87 3.98
N GLU A 146 -5.99 -7.01 5.01
CA GLU A 146 -4.84 -6.91 5.89
C GLU A 146 -4.74 -8.17 6.76
N ASP A 147 -5.85 -8.61 7.37
CA ASP A 147 -5.90 -9.86 8.13
C ASP A 147 -5.43 -11.07 7.32
N TYR A 148 -5.84 -11.17 6.06
CA TYR A 148 -5.38 -12.20 5.13
C TYR A 148 -3.86 -12.20 4.98
N CYS A 149 -3.27 -11.01 4.83
CA CYS A 149 -1.84 -10.78 4.70
C CYS A 149 -1.09 -11.12 6.00
N LEU A 150 -1.57 -10.63 7.15
CA LEU A 150 -0.98 -10.87 8.47
C LEU A 150 -0.87 -12.37 8.78
N LEU A 151 -1.94 -13.14 8.57
CA LEU A 151 -1.93 -14.57 8.84
C LEU A 151 -0.94 -15.35 7.96
N ARG A 152 -0.59 -14.82 6.79
CA ARG A 152 0.33 -15.45 5.83
C ARG A 152 1.75 -14.86 5.84
N ASP A 153 2.08 -14.00 6.81
CA ASP A 153 3.35 -13.27 6.87
C ASP A 153 3.66 -12.51 5.55
N ILE A 154 2.62 -12.01 4.89
CA ILE A 154 2.76 -11.19 3.70
C ILE A 154 2.62 -9.73 4.16
N PHE A 155 3.60 -8.89 3.84
CA PHE A 155 3.50 -7.46 4.13
C PHE A 155 2.31 -6.84 3.36
N TYR A 156 1.45 -6.11 4.07
CA TYR A 156 0.27 -5.50 3.48
C TYR A 156 0.60 -4.17 2.79
N PHE A 157 0.72 -4.18 1.47
CA PHE A 157 0.95 -2.98 0.64
C PHE A 157 -0.33 -2.27 0.20
N GLY A 158 -1.46 -2.57 0.83
CA GLY A 158 -2.77 -2.06 0.44
C GLY A 158 -3.53 -2.93 -0.58
N SER A 159 -4.83 -2.65 -0.69
CA SER A 159 -5.81 -3.49 -1.37
C SER A 159 -5.47 -3.84 -2.82
N LYS A 160 -4.99 -2.88 -3.63
CA LYS A 160 -4.64 -3.12 -5.04
C LYS A 160 -3.58 -4.22 -5.19
N LYS A 161 -2.57 -4.24 -4.31
CA LYS A 161 -1.49 -5.23 -4.37
C LYS A 161 -1.94 -6.56 -3.79
N SER A 162 -2.71 -6.57 -2.69
CA SER A 162 -3.29 -7.81 -2.13
C SER A 162 -4.24 -8.50 -3.10
N ILE A 163 -5.10 -7.76 -3.82
CA ILE A 163 -6.00 -8.34 -4.83
C ILE A 163 -5.19 -8.93 -6.00
N LYS A 164 -4.11 -8.26 -6.43
CA LYS A 164 -3.22 -8.80 -7.48
C LYS A 164 -2.53 -10.08 -7.01
N TYR A 165 -2.13 -10.15 -5.75
CA TYR A 165 -1.57 -11.36 -5.14
C TYR A 165 -2.60 -12.50 -5.15
N LEU A 166 -3.82 -12.26 -4.63
CA LEU A 166 -4.90 -13.25 -4.63
C LEU A 166 -5.15 -13.84 -6.02
N LYS A 167 -5.29 -12.99 -7.05
CA LYS A 167 -5.49 -13.45 -8.44
C LYS A 167 -4.41 -14.40 -8.94
N LYS A 168 -3.17 -14.21 -8.47
CA LYS A 168 -2.00 -14.95 -8.94
C LYS A 168 -1.77 -16.23 -8.13
N GLU A 169 -1.80 -16.12 -6.80
CA GLU A 169 -1.34 -17.15 -5.87
C GLU A 169 -2.49 -17.88 -5.15
N ASP A 170 -3.69 -17.28 -5.05
CA ASP A 170 -4.84 -17.83 -4.31
C ASP A 170 -6.17 -17.55 -5.02
N LYS A 171 -6.42 -18.29 -6.10
CA LYS A 171 -7.61 -18.12 -6.94
C LYS A 171 -8.91 -18.38 -6.19
N ILE A 172 -8.90 -19.28 -5.21
CA ILE A 172 -10.07 -19.59 -4.37
C ILE A 172 -10.38 -18.37 -3.49
N GLY A 173 -9.36 -17.87 -2.77
CA GLY A 173 -9.48 -16.64 -1.98
C GLY A 173 -9.89 -15.44 -2.80
N TYR A 174 -9.36 -15.29 -4.02
CA TYR A 174 -9.79 -14.23 -4.94
C TYR A 174 -11.29 -14.32 -5.26
N ASN A 175 -11.80 -15.51 -5.58
CA ASN A 175 -13.21 -15.69 -5.92
C ASN A 175 -14.13 -15.38 -4.74
N LEU A 176 -13.75 -15.81 -3.53
CA LEU A 176 -14.49 -15.54 -2.30
C LEU A 176 -14.49 -14.05 -1.97
N PHE A 177 -13.33 -13.42 -1.98
CA PHE A 177 -13.21 -11.97 -1.76
C PHE A 177 -13.99 -11.19 -2.82
N TYR A 178 -13.90 -11.58 -4.09
CA TYR A 178 -14.63 -10.94 -5.18
C TYR A 178 -16.15 -11.05 -4.99
N LYS A 179 -16.65 -12.22 -4.59
CA LYS A 179 -18.06 -12.42 -4.23
C LYS A 179 -18.45 -11.49 -3.07
N ALA A 180 -17.65 -11.45 -1.99
CA ALA A 180 -17.91 -10.61 -0.83
C ALA A 180 -18.04 -9.11 -1.17
N ILE A 181 -17.16 -8.56 -2.00
CA ILE A 181 -17.22 -7.13 -2.38
C ILE A 181 -18.28 -6.79 -3.42
N SER A 182 -18.73 -7.77 -4.21
CA SER A 182 -19.70 -7.58 -5.30
C SER A 182 -21.13 -7.79 -4.83
N THR A 183 -21.42 -8.87 -4.11
CA THR A 183 -22.75 -9.16 -3.57
C THR A 183 -23.02 -8.45 -2.25
N ARG A 184 -21.97 -8.26 -1.44
CA ARG A 184 -22.02 -7.55 -0.12
C ARG A 184 -23.06 -8.12 0.83
N THR A 185 -23.22 -9.45 0.81
CA THR A 185 -24.08 -10.18 1.74
C THR A 185 -23.28 -10.69 2.93
N ASN A 186 -23.89 -10.77 4.12
CA ASN A 186 -23.22 -11.33 5.31
C ASN A 186 -22.66 -12.73 5.03
N ASP A 187 -23.43 -13.60 4.37
CA ASP A 187 -22.99 -14.95 4.00
C ASP A 187 -21.72 -14.93 3.14
N SER A 188 -21.66 -14.10 2.09
CA SER A 188 -20.45 -14.00 1.26
C SER A 188 -19.24 -13.46 2.01
N ILE A 189 -19.45 -12.61 3.02
CA ILE A 189 -18.39 -12.05 3.86
C ILE A 189 -17.92 -13.10 4.87
N ILE A 190 -18.84 -13.92 5.39
CA ILE A 190 -18.53 -15.08 6.23
C ILE A 190 -17.70 -16.09 5.44
N ASP A 191 -18.12 -16.48 4.22
CA ASP A 191 -17.37 -17.39 3.34
C ASP A 191 -15.91 -16.92 3.16
N TRP A 192 -15.71 -15.62 2.97
CA TRP A 192 -14.38 -15.02 2.85
C TRP A 192 -13.58 -15.06 4.15
N GLY A 193 -14.20 -14.71 5.28
CA GLY A 193 -13.57 -14.77 6.60
C GLY A 193 -13.14 -16.18 7.00
N GLU A 194 -13.93 -17.20 6.64
CA GLU A 194 -13.60 -18.60 6.87
C GLU A 194 -12.37 -19.03 6.06
N HIS A 195 -12.20 -18.53 4.84
CA HIS A 195 -11.00 -18.75 4.03
C HIS A 195 -9.77 -18.05 4.61
N ILE A 196 -9.93 -16.84 5.16
CA ILE A 196 -8.82 -16.10 5.77
C ILE A 196 -8.15 -16.94 6.88
N ILE A 197 -8.95 -17.54 7.77
CA ILE A 197 -8.45 -18.33 8.91
C ILE A 197 -7.92 -19.72 8.51
N GLN A 198 -8.07 -20.13 7.26
CA GLN A 198 -7.42 -21.32 6.67
C GLN A 198 -6.04 -20.93 6.10
N TYR A 199 -5.13 -20.49 6.97
CA TYR A 199 -3.82 -19.95 6.58
C TYR A 199 -2.64 -20.92 6.78
N LYS A 200 -2.93 -22.20 7.05
CA LYS A 200 -1.91 -23.24 7.21
C LYS A 200 -1.23 -23.59 5.89
#